data_AF-A0A317VYH5-F1
#
_entry.id   AF-A0A317VYH5-F1
#
_cell.length_a   1.000
_cell.length_b   1.000
_cell.length_c   1.000
_cell.angle_alpha   90.00
_cell.angle_beta   90.00
_cell.angle_gamma   90.00
#
_symmetry.space_group_name_H-M   'P 1'
#
loop_
_entity.id
_entity.type
_entity.pdbx_description
1 polymer ?
#
loop_
_entity_poly.entity_id
_entity_poly.type
_entity_poly.pdbx_seq_one_letter_code
_entity_poly.pdbx_strand_id
1 'polypeptide(L)'
;MELIVNTLLHFLDGMASNAVYAAELRGKALCISASFSLHKNVGRLMAQVTALTRGEEYIYPSHRVYGPTESADTPVCRYSKVLQAIMADHRIKPSISDIKGHSIQLISILDPAIEKLLQGENYFELHQALIRAEKKANEDLAELTKNYGYHYVFRIGLMEYYMVRTIVENINFLRPEYPGDVYRVCAQTCPYDAMEKRLNLNAAEKELIIGVVDCHPDDAHRFWDWLERHHVAYNVMKACIALLNKMQCAQ
;
A
#
# COMPACT_ATOMS: atom_id res chain seq x y z
N MET A 1 20.93 11.52 -14.90
CA MET A 1 19.50 11.23 -14.63
C MET A 1 18.58 11.93 -15.61
N GLU A 2 18.75 13.23 -15.89
CA GLU A 2 17.88 13.99 -16.79
C GLU A 2 17.78 13.41 -18.22
N LEU A 3 18.89 12.93 -18.79
CA LEU A 3 18.90 12.24 -20.09
C LEU A 3 17.99 10.99 -20.09
N ILE A 4 18.05 10.19 -19.02
CA ILE A 4 17.24 8.96 -18.89
C ILE A 4 15.75 9.31 -18.81
N VAL A 5 15.40 10.32 -18.01
CA VAL A 5 14.01 10.79 -17.89
C VAL A 5 13.48 11.25 -19.25
N ASN A 6 14.24 12.08 -19.97
CA ASN A 6 13.83 12.59 -21.28
C ASN A 6 13.66 11.45 -22.31
N THR A 7 14.56 10.46 -22.32
CA THR A 7 14.44 9.29 -23.19
C THR A 7 13.18 8.46 -22.87
N LEU A 8 12.90 8.23 -21.58
CA LEU A 8 11.72 7.47 -21.15
C LEU A 8 10.42 8.20 -21.48
N LEU A 9 10.36 9.51 -21.26
CA LEU A 9 9.18 10.32 -21.61
C LEU A 9 8.97 10.35 -23.12
N HIS A 10 10.03 10.54 -23.92
CA HIS A 10 9.93 10.49 -25.38
C HIS A 10 9.46 9.11 -25.87
N PHE A 11 9.90 8.02 -25.24
CA PHE A 11 9.40 6.67 -25.54
C PHE A 11 7.90 6.55 -25.26
N LEU A 12 7.43 7.05 -24.12
CA LEU A 12 6.01 7.03 -23.75
C LEU A 12 5.15 7.88 -24.69
N ASP A 13 5.61 9.08 -25.06
CA ASP A 13 4.90 9.97 -25.98
C ASP A 13 4.80 9.37 -27.38
N GLY A 14 5.89 8.74 -27.84
CA GLY A 14 5.92 7.98 -29.09
C GLY A 14 4.94 6.81 -29.08
N MET A 15 4.84 6.08 -27.97
CA MET A 15 3.86 5.00 -27.82
C MET A 15 2.42 5.52 -27.79
N ALA A 16 2.15 6.56 -26.99
CA ALA A 16 0.81 7.15 -26.84
C ALA A 16 0.26 7.69 -28.17
N SER A 17 1.14 8.23 -29.02
CA SER A 17 0.77 8.86 -30.30
C SER A 17 0.72 7.89 -31.48
N ASN A 18 1.26 6.67 -31.34
CA ASN A 18 1.38 5.71 -32.44
C ASN A 18 0.15 4.79 -32.53
N ALA A 19 -0.67 4.99 -33.57
CA ALA A 19 -1.90 4.24 -33.82
C ALA A 19 -1.72 2.72 -34.06
N VAL A 20 -0.48 2.24 -34.26
CA VAL A 20 -0.17 0.80 -34.34
C VAL A 20 -0.42 0.10 -33.00
N TYR A 21 -0.29 0.81 -31.87
CA TYR A 21 -0.54 0.24 -30.55
C TYR A 21 -2.04 0.26 -30.19
N ALA A 22 -2.46 -0.78 -29.45
CA ALA A 22 -3.80 -0.88 -28.89
C ALA A 22 -4.16 0.37 -28.04
N ALA A 23 -5.43 0.78 -28.08
CA ALA A 23 -5.90 1.97 -27.36
C ALA A 23 -5.58 1.93 -25.86
N GLU A 24 -5.65 0.74 -25.25
CA GLU A 24 -5.30 0.52 -23.86
C GLU A 24 -3.82 0.83 -23.57
N LEU A 25 -2.89 0.33 -24.38
CA LEU A 25 -1.46 0.59 -24.24
C LEU A 25 -1.13 2.08 -24.41
N ARG A 26 -1.78 2.74 -25.37
CA ARG A 26 -1.64 4.19 -25.57
C ARG A 26 -2.13 4.98 -24.36
N GLY A 27 -3.29 4.61 -23.82
CA GLY A 27 -3.83 5.21 -22.60
C GLY A 27 -2.92 4.99 -21.39
N LYS A 28 -2.35 3.79 -21.24
CA LYS A 28 -1.39 3.48 -20.17
C LYS A 28 -0.14 4.36 -20.29
N ALA A 29 0.45 4.48 -21.48
CA ALA A 29 1.62 5.32 -21.70
C ALA A 29 1.36 6.79 -21.33
N LEU A 30 0.22 7.34 -21.76
CA LEU A 30 -0.17 8.72 -21.45
C LEU A 30 -0.40 8.93 -19.94
N CYS A 31 -0.98 7.93 -19.26
CA CYS A 31 -1.17 7.97 -17.82
C CYS A 31 0.15 7.94 -17.03
N ILE A 32 1.16 7.17 -17.47
CA ILE A 32 2.52 7.23 -16.86
C ILE A 32 3.08 8.65 -16.99
N SER A 33 3.09 9.22 -18.21
CA SER A 33 3.66 10.56 -18.44
C SER A 33 2.97 11.62 -17.57
N ALA A 34 1.64 11.56 -17.47
CA ALA A 34 0.86 12.45 -16.62
C ALA A 34 1.17 12.24 -15.12
N SER A 35 1.26 10.98 -14.67
CA SER A 35 1.62 10.62 -13.29
C SER A 35 2.99 11.16 -12.93
N PHE A 36 3.99 10.98 -13.79
CA PHE A 36 5.35 11.45 -13.56
C PHE A 36 5.43 12.97 -13.39
N SER A 37 4.61 13.72 -14.12
CA SER A 37 4.52 15.18 -13.99
C SER A 37 4.10 15.62 -12.57
N LEU A 38 3.38 14.76 -11.84
CA LEU A 38 2.95 15.00 -10.46
C LEU A 38 4.02 14.60 -9.45
N HIS A 39 4.52 13.36 -9.50
CA HIS A 39 5.43 12.84 -8.47
C HIS A 39 6.92 13.10 -8.74
N LYS A 40 7.31 13.34 -10.00
CA LYS A 40 8.70 13.61 -10.44
C LYS A 40 9.73 12.58 -9.97
N ASN A 41 9.26 11.36 -9.71
CA ASN A 41 10.06 10.28 -9.14
C ASN A 41 10.62 9.38 -10.25
N VAL A 42 11.94 9.36 -10.38
CA VAL A 42 12.63 8.68 -11.49
C VAL A 42 12.58 7.15 -11.33
N GLY A 43 12.76 6.62 -10.12
CA GLY A 43 12.67 5.18 -9.86
C GLY A 43 11.29 4.64 -10.21
N ARG A 44 10.26 5.40 -9.82
CA ARG A 44 8.88 5.12 -10.15
C ARG A 44 8.63 5.13 -11.65
N LEU A 45 9.11 6.15 -12.38
CA LEU A 45 8.99 6.23 -13.83
C LEU A 45 9.63 5.02 -14.52
N MET A 46 10.86 4.68 -14.14
CA MET A 46 11.57 3.52 -14.68
C MET A 46 10.80 2.23 -14.43
N ALA A 47 10.27 2.06 -13.21
CA ALA A 47 9.54 0.85 -12.84
C ALA A 47 8.22 0.75 -13.61
N GLN A 48 7.49 1.86 -13.81
CA GLN A 48 6.25 1.90 -14.60
C GLN A 48 6.50 1.64 -16.08
N VAL A 49 7.56 2.20 -16.67
CA VAL A 49 7.93 1.92 -18.06
C VAL A 49 8.32 0.45 -18.23
N THR A 50 9.05 -0.12 -17.26
CA THR A 50 9.42 -1.53 -17.27
C THR A 50 8.20 -2.46 -17.15
N ALA A 51 7.25 -2.12 -16.28
CA ALA A 51 5.99 -2.86 -16.17
C ALA A 51 5.19 -2.78 -17.48
N LEU A 52 5.11 -1.58 -18.09
CA LEU A 52 4.42 -1.37 -19.37
C LEU A 52 5.03 -2.22 -20.50
N THR A 53 6.36 -2.27 -20.63
CA THR A 53 7.03 -3.04 -21.68
C THR A 53 6.90 -4.55 -21.49
N ARG A 54 6.70 -5.01 -20.25
CA ARG A 54 6.40 -6.41 -19.91
C ARG A 54 4.92 -6.77 -20.06
N GLY A 55 4.07 -5.81 -20.39
CA GLY A 55 2.62 -6.02 -20.48
C GLY A 55 1.93 -6.17 -19.12
N GLU A 56 2.58 -5.75 -18.03
CA GLU A 56 1.99 -5.79 -16.69
C GLU A 56 0.92 -4.69 -16.55
N GLU A 57 -0.21 -5.05 -15.94
CA GLU A 57 -1.30 -4.11 -15.65
C GLU A 57 -1.06 -3.42 -14.30
N TYR A 58 -0.90 -2.09 -14.29
CA TYR A 58 -0.65 -1.31 -13.07
C TYR A 58 -1.50 -0.03 -12.96
N ILE A 59 -2.38 0.25 -13.94
CA ILE A 59 -3.29 1.39 -13.87
C ILE A 59 -4.67 0.88 -13.52
N TYR A 60 -5.10 1.18 -12.29
CA TYR A 60 -6.41 0.81 -11.79
C TYR A 60 -7.40 1.96 -11.92
N PRO A 61 -8.64 1.67 -12.34
CA PRO A 61 -9.70 2.66 -12.35
C PRO A 61 -10.01 3.14 -10.93
N SER A 62 -10.70 4.28 -10.83
CA SER A 62 -11.31 4.72 -9.57
C SER A 62 -12.25 3.64 -9.05
N HIS A 63 -12.14 3.32 -7.75
CA HIS A 63 -12.98 2.35 -7.06
C HIS A 63 -14.34 2.94 -6.70
N ARG A 64 -14.48 4.27 -6.78
CA ARG A 64 -15.77 4.92 -6.66
C ARG A 64 -16.56 4.73 -7.95
N VAL A 65 -17.58 3.89 -7.88
CA VAL A 65 -18.60 3.79 -8.92
C VAL A 65 -19.50 5.04 -8.77
N TYR A 66 -19.27 6.07 -9.60
CA TYR A 66 -20.28 7.11 -9.80
C TYR A 66 -21.44 6.48 -10.57
N GLY A 67 -22.40 5.93 -9.84
CA GLY A 67 -23.68 5.49 -10.36
C GLY A 67 -24.80 5.91 -9.41
N PRO A 68 -26.03 6.20 -9.89
CA PRO A 68 -27.20 6.52 -9.05
C PRO A 68 -27.68 5.34 -8.19
N THR A 69 -26.88 4.29 -8.07
CA THR A 69 -27.18 2.96 -7.55
C THR A 69 -26.11 2.49 -6.55
N GLU A 70 -25.48 3.40 -5.79
CA GLU A 70 -25.14 3.00 -4.41
C GLU A 70 -26.49 2.73 -3.74
N SER A 71 -26.90 1.46 -3.75
CA SER A 71 -28.10 1.08 -3.03
C SER A 71 -27.88 1.56 -1.59
N ALA A 72 -28.89 2.22 -1.03
CA ALA A 72 -28.92 2.52 0.40
C ALA A 72 -28.78 1.24 1.28
N ASP A 73 -28.70 0.08 0.63
CA ASP A 73 -28.66 -1.26 1.16
C ASP A 73 -27.24 -1.85 1.32
N THR A 74 -26.18 -1.17 0.87
CA THR A 74 -24.83 -1.69 1.12
C THR A 74 -24.53 -1.70 2.62
N PRO A 75 -23.78 -2.70 3.13
CA PRO A 75 -23.38 -2.79 4.53
C PRO A 75 -22.72 -1.49 5.04
N VAL A 76 -21.83 -0.90 4.24
CA VAL A 76 -21.19 0.37 4.59
C VAL A 76 -22.20 1.49 4.74
N CYS A 77 -23.18 1.63 3.84
CA CYS A 77 -24.20 2.66 3.96
C CYS A 77 -25.02 2.51 5.25
N ARG A 78 -25.48 1.28 5.54
CA ARG A 78 -26.28 0.95 6.72
C ARG A 78 -25.54 1.27 8.03
N TYR A 79 -24.23 1.01 8.09
CA TYR A 79 -23.43 1.17 9.31
C TYR A 79 -22.45 2.34 9.27
N SER A 80 -22.64 3.27 8.33
CA SER A 80 -21.77 4.42 8.07
C SER A 80 -21.45 5.26 9.33
N LYS A 81 -22.45 5.51 10.18
CA LYS A 81 -22.26 6.25 11.45
C LYS A 81 -21.33 5.53 12.42
N VAL A 82 -21.40 4.21 12.49
CA VAL A 82 -20.55 3.40 13.38
C VAL A 82 -19.12 3.38 12.84
N LEU A 83 -18.97 3.20 11.52
CA LEU A 83 -17.65 3.27 10.87
C LEU A 83 -17.00 4.64 11.09
N GLN A 84 -17.77 5.74 10.96
CA GLN A 84 -17.27 7.09 11.22
C GLN A 84 -16.84 7.29 12.67
N ALA A 85 -17.59 6.75 13.64
CA ALA A 85 -17.23 6.85 15.06
C ALA A 85 -15.90 6.12 15.36
N ILE A 86 -15.75 4.88 14.89
CA ILE A 86 -14.50 4.10 15.06
C ILE A 86 -13.31 4.86 14.47
N MET A 87 -13.49 5.47 13.29
CA MET A 87 -12.41 6.25 12.66
C MET A 87 -12.06 7.52 13.42
N ALA A 88 -13.06 8.21 13.98
CA ALA A 88 -12.85 9.39 14.81
C ALA A 88 -12.07 9.04 16.09
N ASP A 89 -12.41 7.92 16.74
CA ASP A 89 -11.73 7.43 17.94
C ASP A 89 -10.24 7.16 17.69
N HIS A 90 -9.92 6.64 16.50
CA HIS A 90 -8.54 6.39 16.07
C HIS A 90 -7.91 7.54 15.28
N ARG A 91 -8.56 8.71 15.22
CA ARG A 91 -8.07 9.94 14.57
C ARG A 91 -7.69 9.78 13.10
N ILE A 92 -8.33 8.85 12.39
CA ILE A 92 -8.07 8.64 10.95
C ILE A 92 -8.77 9.76 10.17
N LYS A 93 -7.97 10.55 9.44
CA LYS A 93 -8.46 11.66 8.61
C LYS A 93 -8.33 11.30 7.12
N PRO A 94 -9.44 11.16 6.39
CA PRO A 94 -9.37 10.88 4.96
C PRO A 94 -8.88 12.10 4.18
N SER A 95 -8.10 11.85 3.13
CA SER A 95 -7.78 12.84 2.10
C SER A 95 -8.91 12.96 1.08
N ILE A 96 -8.82 13.97 0.20
CA ILE A 96 -9.74 14.13 -0.92
C ILE A 96 -9.70 12.91 -1.85
N SER A 97 -8.52 12.33 -2.07
CA SER A 97 -8.35 11.12 -2.89
C SER A 97 -9.06 9.91 -2.29
N ASP A 98 -9.07 9.82 -0.95
CA ASP A 98 -9.80 8.79 -0.23
C ASP A 98 -11.31 8.96 -0.39
N ILE A 99 -11.83 10.16 -0.18
CA ILE A 99 -13.27 10.42 -0.33
C ILE A 99 -13.73 10.18 -1.78
N LYS A 100 -12.88 10.50 -2.76
CA LYS A 100 -13.18 10.29 -4.18
C LYS A 100 -12.98 8.84 -4.65
N GLY A 101 -12.41 7.96 -3.84
CA GLY A 101 -12.13 6.58 -4.21
C GLY A 101 -11.13 6.44 -5.36
N HIS A 102 -10.15 7.34 -5.43
CA HIS A 102 -9.04 7.19 -6.36
C HIS A 102 -8.28 5.88 -6.10
N SER A 103 -7.61 5.36 -7.13
CA SER A 103 -6.75 4.18 -6.98
C SER A 103 -5.69 4.38 -5.90
N ILE A 104 -5.29 3.27 -5.28
CA ILE A 104 -4.21 3.24 -4.30
C ILE A 104 -2.89 3.43 -5.05
N GLN A 105 -2.14 4.43 -4.59
CA GLN A 105 -0.79 4.74 -5.03
C GLN A 105 0.09 4.82 -3.79
N LEU A 106 0.88 3.78 -3.55
CA LEU A 106 1.71 3.65 -2.35
C LEU A 106 2.78 4.73 -2.32
N ILE A 107 3.31 5.15 -3.48
CA ILE A 107 4.29 6.24 -3.56
C ILE A 107 3.82 7.53 -2.87
N SER A 108 2.51 7.76 -2.77
CA SER A 108 1.94 8.95 -2.11
C SER A 108 2.15 9.01 -0.60
N ILE A 109 2.43 7.86 0.04
CA ILE A 109 2.66 7.76 1.49
C ILE A 109 4.04 7.17 1.83
N LEU A 110 4.91 7.00 0.83
CA LEU A 110 6.27 6.51 1.06
C LEU A 110 7.06 7.55 1.86
N ASP A 111 7.65 7.15 2.98
CA ASP A 111 8.51 8.03 3.76
C ASP A 111 9.75 8.42 2.94
N PRO A 112 9.97 9.72 2.67
CA PRO A 112 11.16 10.17 1.95
C PRO A 112 12.49 9.78 2.61
N ALA A 113 12.51 9.55 3.93
CA ALA A 113 13.68 9.05 4.64
C ALA A 113 14.01 7.62 4.20
N ILE A 114 13.00 6.76 4.08
CA ILE A 114 13.15 5.38 3.60
C ILE A 114 13.67 5.38 2.16
N GLU A 115 13.13 6.26 1.33
CA GLU A 115 13.57 6.38 -0.06
C GLU A 115 15.06 6.80 -0.17
N LYS A 116 15.52 7.71 0.70
CA LYS A 116 16.92 8.16 0.74
C LYS A 116 17.92 7.12 1.24
N LEU A 117 17.47 6.11 1.99
CA LEU A 117 18.33 5.03 2.46
C LEU A 117 18.73 4.08 1.34
N LEU A 118 17.98 4.06 0.23
CA LEU A 118 18.22 3.17 -0.89
C LEU A 118 18.99 3.88 -2.01
N GLN A 119 19.91 3.17 -2.63
CA GLN A 119 20.64 3.63 -3.82
C GLN A 119 20.69 2.52 -4.87
N GLY A 120 20.87 2.91 -6.13
CA GLY A 120 21.14 1.98 -7.24
C GLY A 120 20.03 0.96 -7.46
N GLU A 121 20.39 -0.32 -7.48
CA GLU A 121 19.48 -1.43 -7.77
C GLU A 121 18.38 -1.59 -6.71
N ASN A 122 18.72 -1.52 -5.42
CA ASN A 122 17.75 -1.63 -4.32
C ASN A 122 16.65 -0.55 -4.40
N TYR A 123 17.02 0.65 -4.86
CA TYR A 123 16.06 1.73 -5.07
C TYR A 123 15.06 1.37 -6.17
N PHE A 124 15.54 0.87 -7.30
CA PHE A 124 14.68 0.45 -8.41
C PHE A 124 13.82 -0.77 -8.06
N GLU A 125 14.37 -1.75 -7.34
CA GLU A 125 13.66 -2.94 -6.87
C GLU A 125 12.51 -2.58 -5.92
N LEU A 126 12.72 -1.66 -4.98
CA LEU A 126 11.63 -1.15 -4.13
C LEU A 126 10.51 -0.56 -4.99
N HIS A 127 10.82 0.27 -5.98
CA HIS A 127 9.79 0.88 -6.84
C HIS A 127 9.04 -0.16 -7.68
N GLN A 128 9.70 -1.24 -8.12
CA GLN A 128 9.03 -2.37 -8.75
C GLN A 128 8.12 -3.11 -7.77
N ALA A 129 8.58 -3.37 -6.54
CA ALA A 129 7.78 -3.99 -5.50
C ALA A 129 6.54 -3.15 -5.15
N LEU A 130 6.69 -1.83 -5.05
CA LEU A 130 5.59 -0.89 -4.81
C LEU A 130 4.53 -0.95 -5.92
N ILE A 131 4.92 -1.04 -7.19
CA ILE A 131 3.96 -1.19 -8.30
C ILE A 131 3.16 -2.49 -8.16
N ARG A 132 3.84 -3.61 -7.84
CA ARG A 132 3.18 -4.90 -7.65
C ARG A 132 2.26 -4.90 -6.43
N ALA A 133 2.66 -4.25 -5.35
CA ALA A 133 1.87 -4.12 -4.15
C ALA A 133 0.64 -3.23 -4.37
N GLU A 134 0.78 -2.11 -5.08
CA GLU A 134 -0.36 -1.27 -5.50
C GLU A 134 -1.34 -2.06 -6.36
N LYS A 135 -0.84 -2.89 -7.27
CA LYS A 135 -1.66 -3.77 -8.11
C LYS A 135 -2.60 -4.59 -7.23
N LYS A 136 -2.01 -5.32 -6.29
CA LYS A 136 -2.76 -6.19 -5.37
C LYS A 136 -3.66 -5.39 -4.43
N ALA A 137 -3.20 -4.24 -3.92
CA ALA A 137 -3.99 -3.35 -3.07
C ALA A 137 -5.27 -2.87 -3.76
N ASN A 138 -5.20 -2.53 -5.05
CA ASN A 138 -6.36 -2.11 -5.81
C ASN A 138 -7.31 -3.28 -6.11
N GLU A 139 -6.79 -4.49 -6.36
CA GLU A 139 -7.62 -5.70 -6.50
C GLU A 139 -8.40 -5.99 -5.22
N ASP A 140 -7.73 -5.97 -4.07
CA ASP A 140 -8.36 -6.21 -2.76
C ASP A 140 -9.37 -5.10 -2.43
N LEU A 141 -9.07 -3.84 -2.78
CA LEU A 141 -10.00 -2.74 -2.59
C LEU A 141 -11.27 -2.91 -3.45
N ALA A 142 -11.12 -3.38 -4.70
CA ALA A 142 -12.25 -3.68 -5.57
C ALA A 142 -13.11 -4.81 -4.97
N GLU A 143 -12.48 -5.84 -4.41
CA GLU A 143 -13.18 -6.93 -3.73
C GLU A 143 -13.95 -6.45 -2.48
N LEU A 144 -13.30 -5.68 -1.60
CA LEU A 144 -13.96 -5.09 -0.43
C LEU A 144 -15.13 -4.18 -0.82
N THR A 145 -14.93 -3.36 -1.86
CA THR A 145 -15.96 -2.45 -2.37
C THR A 145 -17.15 -3.23 -2.92
N LYS A 146 -16.90 -4.34 -3.62
CA LYS A 146 -17.95 -5.23 -4.14
C LYS A 146 -18.75 -5.90 -3.00
N ASN A 147 -18.07 -6.32 -1.93
CA ASN A 147 -18.69 -7.08 -0.85
C ASN A 147 -19.45 -6.19 0.15
N TYR A 148 -18.93 -4.99 0.46
CA TYR A 148 -19.44 -4.14 1.54
C TYR A 148 -19.95 -2.77 1.08
N GLY A 149 -19.64 -2.35 -0.14
CA GLY A 149 -19.76 -0.95 -0.59
C GLY A 149 -18.48 -0.16 -0.34
N TYR A 150 -18.32 0.99 -1.01
CA TYR A 150 -17.11 1.79 -0.87
C TYR A 150 -17.09 2.55 0.47
N HIS A 151 -16.02 2.39 1.25
CA HIS A 151 -15.69 3.28 2.36
C HIS A 151 -14.21 3.64 2.31
N TYR A 152 -13.88 4.89 2.61
CA TYR A 152 -12.50 5.38 2.58
C TYR A 152 -11.58 4.63 3.55
N VAL A 153 -12.11 4.03 4.63
CA VAL A 153 -11.34 3.18 5.56
C VAL A 153 -10.65 2.00 4.86
N PHE A 154 -11.28 1.41 3.84
CA PHE A 154 -10.70 0.30 3.10
C PHE A 154 -9.49 0.75 2.31
N ARG A 155 -9.59 1.90 1.64
CA ARG A 155 -8.49 2.48 0.89
C ARG A 155 -7.31 2.82 1.79
N ILE A 156 -7.55 3.54 2.90
CA ILE A 156 -6.49 3.96 3.82
C ILE A 156 -5.83 2.74 4.48
N GLY A 157 -6.64 1.77 4.95
CA GLY A 157 -6.12 0.56 5.60
C GLY A 157 -5.30 -0.33 4.66
N LEU A 158 -5.75 -0.54 3.41
CA LEU A 158 -4.98 -1.29 2.41
C LEU A 158 -3.71 -0.55 1.99
N MET A 159 -3.77 0.78 1.90
CA MET A 159 -2.62 1.61 1.57
C MET A 159 -1.53 1.47 2.66
N GLU A 160 -1.89 1.54 3.94
CA GLU A 160 -0.96 1.26 5.05
C GLU A 160 -0.42 -0.17 5.02
N TYR A 161 -1.30 -1.17 4.88
CA TYR A 161 -0.90 -2.58 4.86
C TYR A 161 0.14 -2.88 3.78
N TYR A 162 -0.18 -2.54 2.53
CA TYR A 162 0.71 -2.83 1.42
C TYR A 162 1.97 -1.97 1.44
N MET A 163 1.92 -0.74 1.97
CA MET A 163 3.12 0.06 2.18
C MET A 163 4.07 -0.59 3.18
N VAL A 164 3.57 -0.90 4.38
CA VAL A 164 4.40 -1.48 5.44
C VAL A 164 4.94 -2.83 5.01
N ARG A 165 4.10 -3.70 4.46
CA ARG A 165 4.53 -4.99 3.93
C ARG A 165 5.66 -4.85 2.93
N THR A 166 5.51 -3.96 1.94
CA THR A 166 6.52 -3.74 0.91
C THR A 166 7.84 -3.24 1.50
N ILE A 167 7.78 -2.30 2.45
CA ILE A 167 8.96 -1.79 3.15
C ILE A 167 9.65 -2.91 3.93
N VAL A 168 8.89 -3.70 4.70
CA VAL A 168 9.42 -4.80 5.52
C VAL A 168 10.06 -5.91 4.67
N GLU A 169 9.51 -6.19 3.50
CA GLU A 169 10.06 -7.20 2.58
C GLU A 169 11.34 -6.72 1.86
N ASN A 170 11.53 -5.41 1.69
CA ASN A 170 12.63 -4.86 0.89
C ASN A 170 13.70 -4.12 1.72
N ILE A 171 13.43 -3.82 2.99
CA ILE A 171 14.30 -3.01 3.84
C ILE A 171 14.44 -3.66 5.21
N ASN A 172 15.68 -3.71 5.68
CA ASN A 172 16.01 -4.32 6.94
C ASN A 172 16.30 -3.24 8.00
N PHE A 173 15.47 -3.19 9.03
CA PHE A 173 15.53 -2.19 10.11
C PHE A 173 16.52 -2.56 11.21
N LEU A 174 16.90 -3.84 11.31
CA LEU A 174 17.83 -4.31 12.34
C LEU A 174 19.25 -3.89 11.96
N ARG A 175 20.12 -3.61 12.92
CA ARG A 175 21.50 -3.25 12.59
C ARG A 175 22.22 -4.40 11.89
N PRO A 176 23.22 -4.12 11.02
CA PRO A 176 24.03 -5.14 10.37
C PRO A 176 25.02 -5.84 11.31
N GLU A 177 24.90 -5.65 12.63
CA GLU A 177 25.74 -6.35 13.59
C GLU A 177 25.43 -7.86 13.52
N TYR A 178 26.50 -8.68 13.53
CA TYR A 178 26.46 -10.15 13.42
C TYR A 178 25.25 -10.73 14.18
N PRO A 179 24.32 -11.47 13.53
CA PRO A 179 24.50 -12.37 12.37
C PRO A 179 23.95 -11.81 11.05
N GLY A 180 24.46 -12.29 9.90
CA GLY A 180 24.24 -11.73 8.54
C GLY A 180 22.78 -11.58 8.05
N ASP A 181 22.60 -11.06 6.83
CA ASP A 181 21.31 -10.56 6.34
C ASP A 181 20.12 -11.53 6.43
N VAL A 182 20.33 -12.82 6.19
CA VAL A 182 19.29 -13.86 6.32
C VAL A 182 18.69 -13.88 7.72
N TYR A 183 19.54 -13.77 8.73
CA TYR A 183 19.13 -13.77 10.12
C TYR A 183 18.29 -12.54 10.45
N ARG A 184 18.76 -11.36 10.01
CA ARG A 184 18.06 -10.09 10.22
C ARG A 184 16.68 -10.11 9.55
N VAL A 185 16.55 -10.71 8.37
CA VAL A 185 15.25 -10.89 7.71
C VAL A 185 14.33 -11.76 8.57
N CYS A 186 14.77 -12.95 9.01
CA CYS A 186 13.97 -13.81 9.89
C CYS A 186 13.52 -13.10 11.18
N ALA A 187 14.44 -12.34 11.79
CA ALA A 187 14.17 -11.59 13.01
C ALA A 187 13.16 -10.45 12.81
N GLN A 188 13.10 -9.86 11.61
CA GLN A 188 12.10 -8.86 11.25
C GLN A 188 10.75 -9.49 10.86
N THR A 189 10.76 -10.65 10.21
CA THR A 189 9.54 -11.35 9.78
C THR A 189 8.71 -11.82 10.97
N CYS A 190 9.32 -12.31 12.05
CA CYS A 190 8.59 -12.80 13.23
C CYS A 190 7.64 -11.77 13.86
N PRO A 191 8.07 -10.55 14.24
CA PRO A 191 7.20 -9.54 14.79
C PRO A 191 6.14 -9.05 13.79
N TYR A 192 6.50 -8.95 12.50
CA TYR A 192 5.54 -8.60 11.44
C TYR A 192 4.41 -9.64 11.30
N ASP A 193 4.75 -10.93 11.21
CA ASP A 193 3.80 -12.04 11.14
C ASP A 193 2.87 -12.10 12.35
N ALA A 194 3.42 -11.84 13.54
CA ALA A 194 2.65 -11.84 14.77
C ALA A 194 1.60 -10.72 14.77
N MET A 195 1.96 -9.51 14.32
CA MET A 195 1.04 -8.38 14.18
C MET A 195 -0.01 -8.61 13.08
N GLU A 196 0.37 -9.26 11.98
CA GLU A 196 -0.58 -9.60 10.91
C GLU A 196 -1.67 -10.53 11.45
N LYS A 197 -1.27 -11.59 12.19
CA LYS A 197 -2.14 -12.64 12.72
C LYS A 197 -2.99 -12.20 13.92
N ARG A 198 -2.50 -11.29 14.77
CA ARG A 198 -3.18 -10.90 16.00
C ARG A 198 -3.33 -9.39 16.12
N LEU A 199 -4.59 -8.95 16.19
CA LEU A 199 -4.94 -7.60 16.61
C LEU A 199 -4.63 -7.44 18.11
N ASN A 200 -3.86 -6.41 18.47
CA ASN A 200 -3.64 -5.95 19.86
C ASN A 200 -2.92 -6.95 20.78
N LEU A 201 -1.71 -7.36 20.41
CA LEU A 201 -0.81 -8.07 21.33
C LEU A 201 -0.52 -7.23 22.57
N ASN A 202 -0.64 -7.83 23.76
CA ASN A 202 -0.32 -7.14 25.01
C ASN A 202 1.21 -7.08 25.23
N ALA A 203 1.65 -6.26 26.20
CA ALA A 203 3.08 -6.06 26.46
C ALA A 203 3.83 -7.38 26.72
N ALA A 204 3.27 -8.30 27.51
CA ALA A 204 3.91 -9.59 27.79
C ALA A 204 4.00 -10.49 26.55
N GLU A 205 2.98 -10.49 25.69
CA GLU A 205 3.02 -11.23 24.42
C GLU A 205 4.08 -10.66 23.47
N LYS A 206 4.27 -9.33 23.45
CA LYS A 206 5.34 -8.68 22.68
C LYS A 206 6.71 -9.08 23.22
N GLU A 207 6.93 -9.01 24.53
CA GLU A 207 8.20 -9.43 25.15
C GLU A 207 8.51 -10.90 24.87
N LEU A 208 7.51 -11.78 24.84
CA LEU A 208 7.69 -13.17 24.47
C LEU A 208 8.15 -13.33 23.02
N ILE A 209 7.56 -12.56 22.08
CA ILE A 209 7.97 -12.59 20.68
C ILE A 209 9.39 -12.05 20.54
N ILE A 210 9.71 -10.93 21.19
CA ILE A 210 11.05 -10.35 21.19
C ILE A 210 12.07 -11.33 21.80
N GLY A 211 11.73 -12.03 22.87
CA GLY A 211 12.61 -13.03 23.49
C GLY A 211 12.83 -14.28 22.63
N VAL A 212 11.90 -14.62 21.73
CA VAL A 212 12.05 -15.72 20.76
C VAL A 212 12.89 -15.31 19.56
N VAL A 213 12.86 -14.02 19.22
CA VAL A 213 13.69 -13.45 18.16
C VAL A 213 15.03 -13.10 18.79
N ASP A 214 16.08 -13.87 18.49
CA ASP A 214 17.43 -13.68 19.05
C ASP A 214 18.15 -12.43 18.44
N CYS A 215 17.46 -11.29 18.34
CA CYS A 215 18.00 -10.01 17.90
C CYS A 215 18.12 -9.04 19.09
N HIS A 216 18.84 -7.93 18.89
CA HIS A 216 19.02 -6.94 19.95
C HIS A 216 17.65 -6.38 20.37
N PRO A 217 17.25 -6.46 21.66
CA PRO A 217 15.92 -6.06 22.12
C PRO A 217 15.54 -4.64 21.69
N ASP A 218 16.47 -3.68 21.81
CA ASP A 218 16.26 -2.31 21.34
C ASP A 218 15.87 -2.19 19.87
N ASP A 219 16.43 -3.01 18.98
CA ASP A 219 16.11 -2.96 17.55
C ASP A 219 14.74 -3.60 17.31
N ALA A 220 14.39 -4.68 18.03
CA ALA A 220 13.07 -5.29 18.01
C ALA A 220 11.97 -4.31 18.49
N HIS A 221 12.21 -3.62 19.60
CA HIS A 221 11.29 -2.60 20.13
C HIS A 221 11.12 -1.44 19.14
N ARG A 222 12.21 -0.91 18.56
CA ARG A 222 12.13 0.16 17.55
C ARG A 222 11.34 -0.26 16.33
N PHE A 223 11.56 -1.48 15.84
CA PHE A 223 10.83 -2.02 14.70
C PHE A 223 9.35 -2.18 15.05
N TRP A 224 9.04 -2.71 16.24
CA TRP A 224 7.66 -2.83 16.71
C TRP A 224 6.96 -1.47 16.83
N ASP A 225 7.61 -0.48 17.44
CA ASP A 225 7.08 0.88 17.54
C ASP A 225 6.86 1.53 16.18
N TRP A 226 7.70 1.21 15.19
CA TRP A 226 7.51 1.65 13.81
C TRP A 226 6.28 0.98 13.18
N LEU A 227 6.12 -0.34 13.34
CA LEU A 227 4.95 -1.09 12.85
C LEU A 227 3.65 -0.55 13.45
N GLU A 228 3.59 -0.33 14.76
CA GLU A 228 2.37 0.16 15.43
C GLU A 228 1.95 1.55 14.95
N ARG A 229 2.92 2.41 14.64
CA ARG A 229 2.66 3.74 14.08
C ARG A 229 2.17 3.70 12.64
N HIS A 230 2.44 2.64 11.89
CA HIS A 230 2.16 2.55 10.45
C HIS A 230 1.05 1.55 10.09
N HIS A 231 0.43 0.89 11.08
CA HIS A 231 -0.68 -0.04 10.90
C HIS A 231 -1.99 0.39 11.57
N VAL A 232 -2.09 1.64 12.03
CA VAL A 232 -3.28 2.12 12.76
C VAL A 232 -4.54 1.99 11.92
N ALA A 233 -4.55 2.54 10.70
CA ALA A 233 -5.71 2.45 9.82
C ALA A 233 -5.95 1.04 9.30
N TYR A 234 -4.90 0.23 9.10
CA TYR A 234 -5.07 -1.19 8.78
C TYR A 234 -5.80 -1.96 9.89
N ASN A 235 -5.42 -1.75 11.15
CA ASN A 235 -6.06 -2.39 12.28
C ASN A 235 -7.52 -1.94 12.43
N VAL A 236 -7.79 -0.65 12.22
CA VAL A 236 -9.16 -0.12 12.19
C VAL A 236 -9.96 -0.72 11.03
N MET A 237 -9.37 -0.84 9.85
CA MET A 237 -10.00 -1.49 8.71
C MET A 237 -10.38 -2.94 9.03
N LYS A 238 -9.47 -3.72 9.64
CA LYS A 238 -9.76 -5.10 10.09
C LYS A 238 -10.92 -5.13 11.09
N ALA A 239 -10.93 -4.22 12.07
CA ALA A 239 -12.02 -4.12 13.05
C ALA A 239 -13.36 -3.78 12.38
N CYS A 240 -13.37 -2.84 11.43
CA CYS A 240 -14.54 -2.48 10.63
C CYS A 240 -15.06 -3.66 9.79
N ILE A 241 -14.18 -4.41 9.12
CA ILE A 241 -14.55 -5.60 8.35
C ILE A 241 -15.15 -6.67 9.29
N ALA A 242 -14.53 -6.93 10.43
CA ALA A 242 -15.05 -7.89 11.41
C ALA A 242 -16.43 -7.48 11.95
N LEU A 243 -16.65 -6.18 12.17
CA LEU A 243 -17.94 -5.63 12.56
C LEU A 243 -18.99 -5.82 11.45
N LEU A 244 -18.66 -5.47 10.20
CA LEU A 244 -19.55 -5.62 9.05
C LEU A 244 -19.95 -7.09 8.83
N ASN A 245 -19.02 -8.02 8.96
CA ASN A 245 -19.28 -9.46 8.87
C ASN A 245 -20.25 -9.94 9.95
N LYS A 246 -20.02 -9.56 11.22
CA LYS A 246 -20.91 -9.93 12.32
C LYS A 246 -22.33 -9.42 12.11
N MET A 247 -22.47 -8.21 11.59
CA MET A 247 -23.76 -7.57 11.38
C MET A 247 -24.49 -8.05 10.12
N GLN A 248 -23.78 -8.64 9.15
CA GLN A 248 -24.39 -9.36 8.03
C GLN A 248 -24.96 -10.72 8.47
N CYS A 249 -24.30 -11.43 9.40
CA CYS A 249 -24.78 -12.72 9.91
C CYS A 249 -25.97 -12.61 10.89
N ALA A 250 -26.27 -11.40 11.38
CA ALA A 250 -27.36 -11.15 12.34
C ALA A 250 -28.70 -10.75 11.68
N GLN A 251 -28.75 -10.74 10.33
CA GLN A 251 -29.94 -10.48 9.52
C GLN A 251 -30.44 -11.78 8.89
#